data_AF-A0A7V9JJM1-F1
#
_entry.id   AF-A0A7V9JJM1-F1
#
_cell.length_a   1.000
_cell.length_b   1.000
_cell.length_c   1.000
_cell.angle_alpha   90.00
_cell.angle_beta   90.00
_cell.angle_gamma   90.00
#
_symmetry.space_group_name_H-M   'P 1'
#
loop_
_entity.id
_entity.type
_entity.pdbx_description
1 polymer ?
#
loop_
_entity_poly.entity_id
_entity_poly.type
_entity_poly.pdbx_seq_one_letter_code
_entity_poly.pdbx_strand_id
1 'polypeptide(L)'
;MKRTGPLRDRLALRALRSGVVLWRLCERLGLDVAGATEGPSVTIDRARDQAFDDLIAAARSGDGTLDAAACLYPLHELLTHLVVEDGLLLHGSNDVTLEVLEPRPARDFDTELQAVVACDDGIWPVFYAVVAQNRSEGVFTACMHLGRSPRLRRFYVFATVSDPADPTSWTRGAVYALPREGFRREWGRECVSGRPVRPLLRILVGPEDFPLRHAVVHATPEQFRRIFAHLRAAKRERVATMSL
;
A
#
# COMPACT_ATOMS: atom_id res chain seq x y z
N MET A 1 19.36 10.17 -6.18
CA MET A 1 19.12 9.22 -5.06
C MET A 1 19.64 7.86 -5.45
N LYS A 2 20.45 7.23 -4.60
CA LYS A 2 21.06 5.92 -4.81
C LYS A 2 20.83 5.09 -3.56
N ARG A 3 20.38 3.84 -3.73
CA ARG A 3 20.23 2.89 -2.62
C ARG A 3 21.61 2.42 -2.13
N THR A 4 21.86 2.57 -0.84
CA THR A 4 23.10 2.17 -0.15
C THR A 4 22.89 0.86 0.62
N GLY A 5 23.97 0.25 1.11
CA GLY A 5 23.96 -1.05 1.80
C GLY A 5 24.85 -2.10 1.12
N PRO A 6 25.01 -3.28 1.74
CA PRO A 6 25.90 -4.33 1.25
C PRO A 6 25.53 -4.78 -0.18
N LEU A 7 26.53 -5.15 -0.98
CA LEU A 7 26.30 -5.57 -2.37
C LEU A 7 25.37 -6.79 -2.43
N ARG A 8 25.55 -7.75 -1.51
CA ARG A 8 24.72 -8.94 -1.38
C ARG A 8 23.23 -8.59 -1.26
N ASP A 9 22.87 -7.67 -0.37
CA ASP A 9 21.48 -7.29 -0.14
C ASP A 9 20.91 -6.45 -1.27
N ARG A 10 21.74 -5.59 -1.91
CA ARG A 10 21.33 -4.90 -3.13
C ARG A 10 21.04 -5.86 -4.29
N LEU A 11 21.80 -6.97 -4.40
CA LEU A 11 21.54 -8.02 -5.40
C LEU A 11 20.31 -8.86 -5.03
N ALA A 12 20.16 -9.23 -3.75
CA ALA A 12 19.00 -9.98 -3.26
C ALA A 12 17.70 -9.19 -3.48
N LEU A 13 17.69 -7.89 -3.17
CA LEU A 13 16.57 -7.00 -3.43
C LEU A 13 16.24 -6.93 -4.93
N ARG A 14 17.25 -6.79 -5.80
CA ARG A 14 17.04 -6.81 -7.26
C ARG A 14 16.43 -8.12 -7.73
N ALA A 15 16.89 -9.27 -7.21
CA ALA A 15 16.35 -10.58 -7.55
C ALA A 15 14.90 -10.72 -7.10
N LEU A 16 14.58 -10.35 -5.85
CA LEU A 16 13.21 -10.34 -5.32
C LEU A 16 12.29 -9.47 -6.19
N ARG A 17 12.74 -8.24 -6.50
CA ARG A 17 11.99 -7.28 -7.31
C ARG A 17 11.78 -7.76 -8.75
N SER A 18 12.73 -8.52 -9.31
CA SER A 18 12.61 -9.14 -10.64
C SER A 18 11.66 -10.33 -10.63
N GLY A 19 11.51 -11.01 -9.49
CA GLY A 19 10.55 -12.10 -9.27
C GLY A 19 9.09 -11.71 -9.51
N VAL A 20 8.76 -10.42 -9.53
CA VAL A 20 7.41 -9.92 -9.89
C VAL A 20 7.00 -10.33 -11.30
N VAL A 21 7.94 -10.43 -12.24
CA VAL A 21 7.62 -10.88 -13.61
C VAL A 21 7.12 -12.32 -13.60
N LEU A 22 7.82 -13.18 -12.85
CA LEU A 22 7.43 -14.58 -12.66
C LEU A 22 6.09 -14.66 -11.92
N TRP A 23 5.92 -13.91 -10.82
CA TRP A 23 4.66 -13.85 -10.10
C TRP A 23 3.51 -13.43 -11.02
N ARG A 24 3.68 -12.37 -11.81
CA ARG A 24 2.68 -11.90 -12.78
C ARG A 24 2.33 -12.96 -13.83
N LEU A 25 3.31 -13.72 -14.32
CA LEU A 25 3.07 -14.82 -15.26
C LEU A 25 2.27 -15.95 -14.59
N CYS A 26 2.65 -16.34 -13.37
CA CYS A 26 1.94 -17.37 -12.62
C CYS A 26 0.49 -16.97 -12.34
N GLU A 27 0.21 -15.73 -11.93
CA GLU A 27 -1.16 -15.25 -11.72
C GLU A 27 -2.00 -15.24 -13.00
N ARG A 28 -1.39 -14.96 -14.16
CA ARG A 28 -2.08 -15.11 -15.46
C ARG A 28 -2.49 -16.56 -15.76
N LEU A 29 -1.73 -17.52 -15.23
CA LEU A 29 -1.98 -18.95 -15.37
C LEU A 29 -2.84 -19.51 -14.22
N GLY A 30 -3.31 -18.67 -13.29
CA GLY A 30 -4.07 -19.09 -12.11
C GLY A 30 -3.23 -19.80 -11.04
N LEU A 31 -1.90 -19.64 -11.07
CA LEU A 31 -0.96 -20.24 -10.13
C LEU A 31 -0.57 -19.23 -9.04
N ASP A 32 -1.08 -19.43 -7.83
CA ASP A 32 -0.73 -18.58 -6.69
C ASP A 32 0.63 -18.96 -6.08
N VAL A 33 1.68 -18.36 -6.66
CA VAL A 33 3.06 -18.54 -6.19
C VAL A 33 3.45 -17.57 -5.07
N ALA A 34 2.67 -16.52 -4.81
CA ALA A 34 3.03 -15.51 -3.80
C ALA A 34 2.25 -15.66 -2.48
N GLY A 35 1.15 -16.40 -2.47
CA GLY A 35 0.16 -16.36 -1.39
C GLY A 35 -0.60 -15.03 -1.38
N ALA A 36 -0.73 -14.40 -2.54
CA ALA A 36 -1.26 -13.06 -2.64
C ALA A 36 -2.79 -13.04 -2.54
N THR A 37 -3.32 -11.97 -1.97
CA THR A 37 -4.76 -11.75 -1.87
C THR A 37 -5.17 -10.76 -2.95
N GLU A 38 -6.21 -11.11 -3.71
CA GLU A 38 -6.81 -10.19 -4.66
C GLU A 38 -7.59 -9.12 -3.88
N GLY A 39 -7.33 -7.85 -4.15
CA GLY A 39 -8.07 -6.75 -3.56
C GLY A 39 -9.48 -6.64 -4.12
N PRO A 40 -10.39 -5.93 -3.42
CA PRO A 40 -11.72 -5.65 -3.93
C PRO A 40 -11.66 -5.01 -5.33
N SER A 41 -12.66 -5.29 -6.16
CA SER A 41 -12.81 -4.66 -7.47
C SER A 41 -13.17 -3.18 -7.32
N VAL A 42 -12.70 -2.35 -8.25
CA VAL A 42 -13.20 -0.97 -8.38
C VAL A 42 -14.49 -1.01 -9.17
N THR A 43 -15.54 -0.42 -8.64
CA THR A 43 -16.79 -0.22 -9.39
C THR A 43 -16.66 1.03 -10.24
N ILE A 44 -17.03 0.95 -11.52
CA ILE A 44 -17.05 2.10 -12.41
C ILE A 44 -18.49 2.59 -12.49
N ASP A 45 -18.77 3.75 -11.90
CA ASP A 45 -20.10 4.33 -11.82
C ASP A 45 -20.01 5.86 -11.74
N ARG A 46 -20.69 6.56 -12.66
CA ARG A 46 -20.65 8.02 -12.75
C ARG A 46 -21.16 8.70 -11.47
N ALA A 47 -22.14 8.11 -10.79
CA ALA A 47 -22.65 8.67 -9.54
C ALA A 47 -21.61 8.58 -8.40
N ARG A 48 -20.76 7.53 -8.40
CA ARG A 48 -19.61 7.43 -7.50
C ARG A 48 -18.54 8.46 -7.83
N ASP A 49 -18.17 8.56 -9.10
CA ASP A 49 -17.14 9.51 -9.55
C ASP A 49 -17.53 10.94 -9.15
N GLN A 50 -18.78 11.34 -9.38
CA GLN A 50 -19.27 12.66 -8.97
C GLN A 50 -19.20 12.86 -7.44
N ALA A 51 -19.58 11.85 -6.66
CA ALA A 51 -19.51 11.96 -5.19
C ALA A 51 -18.06 12.08 -4.70
N PHE A 52 -17.11 11.41 -5.36
CA PHE A 52 -15.69 11.57 -5.07
C PHE A 52 -15.20 12.97 -5.44
N ASP A 53 -15.56 13.47 -6.62
CA ASP A 53 -15.22 14.82 -7.07
C ASP A 53 -15.75 15.88 -6.10
N ASP A 54 -16.99 15.75 -5.64
CA ASP A 54 -17.61 16.67 -4.69
C ASP A 54 -16.87 16.68 -3.34
N LEU A 55 -16.52 15.49 -2.82
CA LEU A 55 -15.75 15.36 -1.58
C LEU A 55 -14.35 15.96 -1.71
N ILE A 56 -13.68 15.73 -2.84
CA ILE A 56 -12.35 16.25 -3.14
C ILE A 56 -12.40 17.78 -3.27
N ALA A 57 -13.38 18.31 -4.00
CA ALA A 57 -13.57 19.74 -4.18
C ALA A 57 -13.87 20.45 -2.85
N ALA A 58 -14.71 19.85 -2.00
CA ALA A 58 -14.99 20.36 -0.66
C ALA A 58 -13.72 20.39 0.21
N ALA A 59 -12.93 19.31 0.23
CA ALA A 59 -11.68 19.25 0.98
C ALA A 59 -10.66 20.29 0.48
N ARG A 60 -10.48 20.44 -0.85
CA ARG A 60 -9.60 21.44 -1.46
C ARG A 60 -10.00 22.88 -1.16
N SER A 61 -11.30 23.13 -0.99
CA SER A 61 -11.83 24.46 -0.63
C SER A 61 -11.67 24.77 0.87
N GLY A 62 -11.43 23.74 1.69
CA GLY A 62 -11.12 23.84 3.11
C GLY A 62 -9.60 23.82 3.37
N ASP A 63 -9.19 23.06 4.39
CA ASP A 63 -7.79 22.89 4.80
C ASP A 63 -7.09 21.70 4.09
N GLY A 64 -7.75 21.08 3.11
CA GLY A 64 -7.27 19.87 2.44
C GLY A 64 -7.52 18.57 3.22
N THR A 65 -8.21 18.60 4.36
CA THR A 65 -8.50 17.41 5.16
C THR A 65 -9.83 16.77 4.75
N LEU A 66 -9.83 15.44 4.63
CA LEU A 66 -11.01 14.60 4.42
C LEU A 66 -11.04 13.50 5.48
N ASP A 67 -12.17 13.29 6.14
CA ASP A 67 -12.38 12.12 6.99
C ASP A 67 -12.94 10.97 6.13
N ALA A 68 -12.32 9.79 6.18
CA ALA A 68 -12.80 8.61 5.45
C ALA A 68 -14.26 8.27 5.79
N ALA A 69 -14.72 8.59 7.01
CA ALA A 69 -16.11 8.38 7.43
C ALA A 69 -17.13 9.24 6.64
N ALA A 70 -16.69 10.32 5.99
CA ALA A 70 -17.55 11.12 5.11
C ALA A 70 -17.78 10.46 3.73
N CYS A 71 -17.00 9.44 3.38
CA CYS A 71 -17.11 8.73 2.11
C CYS A 71 -18.17 7.62 2.21
N LEU A 72 -19.25 7.76 1.44
CA LEU A 72 -20.36 6.78 1.40
C LEU A 72 -19.98 5.47 0.66
N TYR A 73 -18.87 5.47 -0.06
CA TYR A 73 -18.37 4.34 -0.82
C TYR A 73 -17.09 3.79 -0.19
N PRO A 74 -16.65 2.57 -0.53
CA PRO A 74 -15.41 2.02 0.00
C PRO A 74 -14.23 2.96 -0.22
N LEU A 75 -13.49 3.30 0.85
CA LEU A 75 -12.41 4.29 0.80
C LEU A 75 -11.39 4.02 -0.33
N HIS A 76 -11.06 2.75 -0.55
CA HIS A 76 -10.10 2.38 -1.58
C HIS A 76 -10.52 2.77 -3.01
N GLU A 77 -11.82 2.97 -3.27
CA GLU A 77 -12.32 3.48 -4.54
C GLU A 77 -12.04 4.98 -4.66
N LEU A 78 -12.34 5.79 -3.64
CA LEU A 78 -11.95 7.21 -3.57
C LEU A 78 -10.43 7.40 -3.75
N LEU A 79 -9.62 6.59 -3.06
CA LEU A 79 -8.17 6.64 -3.20
C LEU A 79 -7.71 6.19 -4.60
N THR A 80 -8.43 5.27 -5.24
CA THR A 80 -8.14 4.91 -6.64
C THR A 80 -8.52 6.04 -7.59
N HIS A 81 -9.64 6.74 -7.34
CA HIS A 81 -10.07 7.92 -8.10
C HIS A 81 -8.98 9.01 -8.08
N LEU A 82 -8.45 9.37 -6.91
CA LEU A 82 -7.35 10.31 -6.77
C LEU A 82 -6.10 9.93 -7.58
N VAL A 83 -5.81 8.64 -7.71
CA VAL A 83 -4.66 8.15 -8.46
C VAL A 83 -4.91 8.20 -9.97
N VAL A 84 -6.09 7.80 -10.41
CA VAL A 84 -6.41 7.60 -11.83
C VAL A 84 -6.86 8.90 -12.49
N GLU A 85 -7.78 9.64 -11.86
CA GLU A 85 -8.39 10.83 -12.42
C GLU A 85 -7.59 12.11 -12.08
N ASP A 86 -7.17 12.29 -10.82
CA ASP A 86 -6.33 13.44 -10.44
C ASP A 86 -4.83 13.21 -10.68
N GLY A 87 -4.42 12.00 -11.07
CA GLY A 87 -3.02 11.67 -11.36
C GLY A 87 -2.09 11.72 -10.14
N LEU A 88 -2.62 11.67 -8.92
CA LEU A 88 -1.86 11.83 -7.68
C LEU A 88 -1.11 10.55 -7.28
N LEU A 89 -0.22 10.69 -6.31
CA LEU A 89 0.43 9.59 -5.59
C LEU A 89 -0.03 9.59 -4.13
N LEU A 90 -0.01 8.43 -3.49
CA LEU A 90 -0.50 8.27 -2.13
C LEU A 90 0.60 7.80 -1.19
N HIS A 91 0.69 8.41 -0.01
CA HIS A 91 1.61 8.05 1.06
C HIS A 91 0.83 7.78 2.36
N GLY A 92 1.02 6.61 2.97
CA GLY A 92 0.42 6.29 4.26
C GLY A 92 1.37 6.59 5.43
N SER A 93 0.86 7.21 6.48
CA SER A 93 1.62 7.52 7.70
C SER A 93 0.74 7.47 8.95
N ASN A 94 1.31 7.08 10.08
CA ASN A 94 0.65 7.19 11.39
C ASN A 94 0.64 8.65 11.90
N ASP A 95 1.53 9.49 11.39
CA ASP A 95 1.56 10.92 11.67
C ASP A 95 0.51 11.64 10.80
N VAL A 96 -0.53 12.16 11.45
CA VAL A 96 -1.67 12.85 10.83
C VAL A 96 -1.46 14.36 10.68
N THR A 97 -0.32 14.91 11.09
CA THR A 97 -0.08 16.36 11.10
C THR A 97 0.97 16.80 10.08
N LEU A 98 1.40 15.92 9.17
CA LEU A 98 2.45 16.23 8.19
C LEU A 98 1.98 17.30 7.19
N GLU A 99 2.54 18.50 7.30
CA GLU A 99 2.40 19.56 6.30
C GLU A 99 3.41 19.42 5.14
N VAL A 100 4.52 18.74 5.41
CA VAL A 100 5.60 18.46 4.47
C VAL A 100 6.11 17.05 4.74
N LEU A 101 6.17 16.23 3.70
CA LEU A 101 6.82 14.93 3.74
C LEU A 101 8.28 15.13 3.37
N GLU A 102 9.16 14.95 4.36
CA GLU A 102 10.60 15.00 4.18
C GLU A 102 11.16 13.65 3.72
N PRO A 103 12.21 13.61 2.88
CA PRO A 103 12.89 12.36 2.57
C PRO A 103 13.39 11.67 3.84
N ARG A 104 13.03 10.39 3.99
CA ARG A 104 13.43 9.56 5.14
C ARG A 104 14.08 8.26 4.67
N PRO A 105 14.80 7.55 5.57
CA PRO A 105 15.25 6.19 5.32
C PRO A 105 14.13 5.22 4.90
N ALA A 106 14.08 4.82 3.63
CA ALA A 106 13.28 3.68 3.18
C ALA A 106 14.16 2.42 3.17
N ARG A 107 13.82 1.43 4.02
CA ARG A 107 14.65 0.25 4.25
C ARG A 107 14.04 -1.00 3.63
N ASP A 108 14.86 -1.73 2.88
CA ASP A 108 14.54 -3.06 2.36
C ASP A 108 15.76 -3.95 2.58
N PHE A 109 15.61 -5.04 3.34
CA PHE A 109 16.78 -5.77 3.86
C PHE A 109 17.75 -4.80 4.57
N ASP A 110 19.06 -5.04 4.48
CA ASP A 110 20.10 -4.15 4.99
C ASP A 110 20.45 -3.02 4.01
N THR A 111 19.49 -2.57 3.20
CA THR A 111 19.65 -1.48 2.23
C THR A 111 18.76 -0.30 2.56
N GLU A 112 19.22 0.90 2.21
CA GLU A 112 18.51 2.14 2.50
C GLU A 112 18.46 3.07 1.29
N LEU A 113 17.33 3.73 1.11
CA LEU A 113 17.14 4.80 0.14
C LEU A 113 16.52 6.01 0.84
N GLN A 114 17.21 7.14 0.85
CA GLN A 114 16.67 8.41 1.37
C GLN A 114 15.66 8.98 0.37
N ALA A 115 14.36 8.92 0.73
CA ALA A 115 13.27 9.30 -0.16
C ALA A 115 11.98 9.64 0.59
N VAL A 116 11.14 10.46 -0.03
CA VAL A 116 9.69 10.40 0.17
C VAL A 116 9.19 9.22 -0.66
N VAL A 117 8.57 8.24 -0.02
CA VAL A 117 7.99 7.06 -0.67
C VAL A 117 6.50 7.25 -0.83
N ALA A 118 5.96 6.98 -2.01
CA ALA A 118 4.53 7.00 -2.27
C ALA A 118 4.17 5.86 -3.24
N CYS A 119 2.90 5.67 -3.54
CA CYS A 119 2.46 4.69 -4.52
C CYS A 119 1.27 5.19 -5.34
N ASP A 120 1.06 4.58 -6.50
CA ASP A 120 -0.12 4.81 -7.32
C ASP A 120 -1.13 3.65 -7.17
N ASP A 121 -1.51 3.36 -5.92
CA ASP A 121 -2.48 2.33 -5.58
C ASP A 121 -3.40 2.79 -4.45
N GLY A 122 -4.69 2.50 -4.53
CA GLY A 122 -5.68 2.96 -3.55
C GLY A 122 -5.81 2.13 -2.27
N ILE A 123 -5.09 1.00 -2.13
CA ILE A 123 -5.17 0.12 -0.95
C ILE A 123 -3.83 0.07 -0.21
N TRP A 124 -2.73 -0.05 -0.95
CA TRP A 124 -1.39 -0.20 -0.40
C TRP A 124 -0.98 0.88 0.63
N PRO A 125 -1.28 2.19 0.44
CA PRO A 125 -0.87 3.21 1.40
C PRO A 125 -1.70 3.14 2.68
N VAL A 126 -2.94 2.63 2.63
CA VAL A 126 -3.80 2.50 3.82
C VAL A 126 -3.14 1.59 4.86
N PHE A 127 -2.50 0.49 4.43
CA PHE A 127 -1.74 -0.38 5.33
C PHE A 127 -0.68 0.38 6.14
N TYR A 128 0.11 1.21 5.48
CA TYR A 128 1.16 2.00 6.15
C TYR A 128 0.59 3.10 7.06
N ALA A 129 -0.59 3.61 6.74
CA ALA A 129 -1.30 4.57 7.59
C ALA A 129 -1.82 3.92 8.89
N VAL A 130 -2.24 2.64 8.83
CA VAL A 130 -2.96 2.00 9.93
C VAL A 130 -2.17 0.93 10.70
N VAL A 131 -1.06 0.41 10.18
CA VAL A 131 -0.17 -0.47 10.96
C VAL A 131 0.59 0.37 11.98
N ALA A 132 0.64 -0.06 13.24
CA ALA A 132 1.33 0.67 14.31
C ALA A 132 2.85 0.56 14.14
N GLN A 133 3.45 1.49 13.39
CA GLN A 133 4.86 1.40 12.96
C GLN A 133 5.85 1.50 14.13
N ASN A 134 5.48 2.23 15.20
CA ASN A 134 6.27 2.31 16.43
C ASN A 134 6.36 0.98 17.19
N ARG A 135 5.56 -0.03 16.79
CA ARG A 135 5.50 -1.37 17.38
C ARG A 135 5.84 -2.48 16.38
N SER A 136 6.05 -2.15 15.10
CA SER A 136 6.45 -3.12 14.09
C SER A 136 7.96 -3.07 13.88
N GLU A 137 8.67 -4.14 14.26
CA GLU A 137 10.10 -4.30 13.97
C GLU A 137 10.38 -4.50 12.46
N GLY A 138 9.33 -4.66 11.66
CA GLY A 138 9.40 -4.71 10.21
C GLY A 138 8.07 -5.12 9.60
N VAL A 139 7.93 -4.80 8.31
CA VAL A 139 6.80 -5.23 7.48
C VAL A 139 7.33 -5.77 6.15
N PHE A 140 6.61 -6.70 5.55
CA PHE A 140 6.83 -7.13 4.17
C PHE A 140 5.56 -6.86 3.37
N THR A 141 5.67 -6.04 2.33
CA THR A 141 4.53 -5.71 1.48
C THR A 141 4.89 -5.78 0.00
N ALA A 142 3.92 -6.13 -0.84
CA ALA A 142 4.03 -5.96 -2.28
C ALA A 142 2.65 -5.76 -2.89
N CYS A 143 2.61 -4.99 -3.97
CA CYS A 143 1.41 -4.75 -4.78
C CYS A 143 1.72 -5.03 -6.25
N MET A 144 0.83 -5.77 -6.90
CA MET A 144 0.93 -6.11 -8.33
C MET A 144 -0.41 -5.89 -9.03
N HIS A 145 -0.36 -5.22 -10.19
CA HIS A 145 -1.52 -4.97 -11.03
C HIS A 145 -1.49 -5.87 -12.27
N LEU A 146 -2.60 -6.53 -12.54
CA LEU A 146 -2.79 -7.42 -13.68
C LEU A 146 -3.98 -6.95 -14.52
N GLY A 147 -3.72 -6.67 -15.80
CA GLY A 147 -4.73 -6.15 -16.72
C GLY A 147 -4.80 -4.62 -16.71
N ARG A 148 -5.94 -4.09 -17.15
CA ARG A 148 -6.29 -2.66 -17.21
C ARG A 148 -7.79 -2.54 -16.93
N SER A 149 -8.23 -1.34 -16.52
CA SER A 149 -9.67 -1.04 -16.38
C SER A 149 -10.44 -1.43 -17.66
N PRO A 150 -11.63 -2.05 -17.56
CA PRO A 150 -12.37 -2.41 -16.33
C PRO A 150 -11.98 -3.77 -15.72
N ARG A 151 -11.03 -4.51 -16.32
CA ARG A 151 -10.61 -5.85 -15.88
C ARG A 151 -9.33 -5.82 -15.04
N LEU A 152 -9.08 -4.70 -14.34
CA LEU A 152 -7.89 -4.54 -13.52
C LEU A 152 -8.04 -5.40 -12.26
N ARG A 153 -7.14 -6.38 -12.12
CA ARG A 153 -7.00 -7.19 -10.90
C ARG A 153 -5.79 -6.69 -10.12
N ARG A 154 -5.92 -6.57 -8.81
CA ARG A 154 -4.87 -6.04 -7.93
C ARG A 154 -4.56 -7.09 -6.88
N PHE A 155 -3.29 -7.44 -6.74
CA PHE A 155 -2.84 -8.48 -5.83
C PHE A 155 -1.90 -7.91 -4.80
N TYR A 156 -2.09 -8.34 -3.55
CA TYR A 156 -1.40 -7.79 -2.41
C TYR A 156 -0.84 -8.89 -1.53
N VAL A 157 0.32 -8.60 -0.96
CA VAL A 157 0.88 -9.34 0.18
C VAL A 157 1.15 -8.35 1.28
N PHE A 158 0.74 -8.69 2.50
CA PHE A 158 0.96 -7.90 3.69
C PHE A 158 1.39 -8.82 4.81
N ALA A 159 2.55 -8.57 5.37
CA ALA A 159 3.00 -9.22 6.58
C ALA A 159 3.66 -8.21 7.52
N THR A 160 3.53 -8.47 8.81
CA THR A 160 4.09 -7.65 9.88
C THR A 160 4.63 -8.57 10.98
N VAL A 161 5.63 -8.08 11.72
CA VAL A 161 6.15 -8.77 12.91
C VAL A 161 5.15 -8.68 14.08
N SER A 162 4.29 -7.66 14.12
CA SER A 162 3.27 -7.54 15.16
C SER A 162 2.11 -8.51 14.90
N ASP A 163 1.44 -9.01 15.95
CA ASP A 163 0.28 -9.89 15.78
C ASP A 163 -0.91 -9.11 15.17
N PRO A 164 -1.36 -9.40 13.93
CA PRO A 164 -2.47 -8.68 13.32
C PRO A 164 -3.80 -8.89 14.05
N ALA A 165 -3.94 -9.92 14.89
CA ALA A 165 -5.12 -10.13 15.73
C ALA A 165 -5.15 -9.19 16.95
N ASP A 166 -3.99 -8.70 17.41
CA ASP A 166 -3.91 -7.72 18.50
C ASP A 166 -4.40 -6.35 17.99
N PRO A 167 -5.44 -5.75 18.61
CA PRO A 167 -5.87 -4.39 18.30
C PRO A 167 -4.73 -3.36 18.37
N THR A 168 -3.72 -3.57 19.21
CA THR A 168 -2.60 -2.64 19.39
C THR A 168 -1.57 -2.67 18.26
N SER A 169 -1.66 -3.65 17.35
CA SER A 169 -0.91 -3.67 16.08
C SER A 169 -1.43 -2.65 15.06
N TRP A 170 -2.54 -1.97 15.40
CA TRP A 170 -3.23 -1.04 14.52
C TRP A 170 -3.37 0.33 15.17
N THR A 171 -3.47 1.37 14.33
CA THR A 171 -3.66 2.75 14.73
C THR A 171 -4.52 3.50 13.72
N ARG A 172 -5.04 4.65 14.12
CA ARG A 172 -5.49 5.66 13.17
C ARG A 172 -4.27 6.32 12.53
N GLY A 173 -4.44 6.83 11.32
CA GLY A 173 -3.39 7.53 10.57
C GLY A 173 -3.98 8.37 9.45
N ALA A 174 -3.14 8.71 8.49
CA ALA A 174 -3.57 9.43 7.30
C ALA A 174 -2.93 8.88 6.03
N VAL A 175 -3.70 8.95 4.93
CA VAL A 175 -3.20 8.83 3.58
C VAL A 175 -3.08 10.24 3.00
N TYR A 176 -1.87 10.61 2.60
CA TYR A 176 -1.55 11.88 1.98
C TYR A 176 -1.55 11.76 0.47
N ALA A 177 -2.35 12.59 -0.21
CA ALA A 177 -2.34 12.68 -1.67
C ALA A 177 -1.30 13.71 -2.10
N LEU A 178 -0.32 13.28 -2.88
CA LEU A 178 0.87 14.03 -3.26
C LEU A 178 0.85 14.35 -4.76
N PRO A 179 1.38 15.51 -5.18
CA PRO A 179 1.61 15.77 -6.59
C PRO A 179 2.63 14.75 -7.13
N ARG A 180 2.42 14.30 -8.37
CA ARG A 180 3.30 13.32 -9.02
C ARG A 180 4.64 13.91 -9.46
N GLU A 181 4.72 15.23 -9.60
CA GLU A 181 5.94 15.92 -10.02
C GLU A 181 7.14 15.58 -9.11
N GLY A 182 8.30 15.32 -9.73
CA GLY A 182 9.53 15.00 -9.02
C GLY A 182 9.65 13.54 -8.53
N PHE A 183 8.58 12.75 -8.61
CA PHE A 183 8.65 11.31 -8.33
C PHE A 183 9.12 10.52 -9.55
N ARG A 184 9.86 9.45 -9.29
CA ARG A 184 10.14 8.40 -10.26
C ARG A 184 9.65 7.05 -9.75
N ARG A 185 9.41 6.12 -10.67
CA ARG A 185 9.14 4.73 -10.30
C ARG A 185 10.40 4.09 -9.71
N GLU A 186 10.28 3.46 -8.54
CA GLU A 186 11.36 2.66 -7.94
C GLU A 186 11.13 1.17 -8.23
N TRP A 187 9.94 0.65 -7.93
CA TRP A 187 9.57 -0.73 -8.21
C TRP A 187 8.06 -0.97 -8.14
N GLY A 188 7.50 -1.81 -9.00
CA GLY A 188 6.07 -2.16 -8.94
C GLY A 188 5.16 -0.92 -9.01
N ARG A 189 4.44 -0.65 -7.92
CA ARG A 189 3.62 0.56 -7.72
C ARG A 189 4.28 1.63 -6.83
N GLU A 190 5.51 1.40 -6.37
CA GLU A 190 6.27 2.30 -5.50
C GLU A 190 6.95 3.41 -6.31
N CYS A 191 6.74 4.64 -5.88
CA CYS A 191 7.33 5.86 -6.42
C CYS A 191 8.16 6.55 -5.33
N VAL A 192 9.27 7.16 -5.72
CA VAL A 192 10.19 7.82 -4.79
C VAL A 192 10.57 9.21 -5.28
N SER A 193 10.64 10.16 -4.34
CA SER A 193 11.16 11.52 -4.56
C SER A 193 12.31 11.79 -3.60
N GLY A 194 13.33 12.51 -4.07
CA GLY A 194 14.48 12.92 -3.24
C GLY A 194 14.34 14.32 -2.66
N ARG A 195 13.17 14.94 -2.81
CA ARG A 195 12.86 16.31 -2.37
C ARG A 195 11.70 16.28 -1.39
N PRO A 196 11.59 17.27 -0.49
CA PRO A 196 10.40 17.45 0.33
C PRO A 196 9.15 17.65 -0.53
N VAL A 197 8.00 17.13 -0.10
CA VAL A 197 6.74 17.20 -0.85
C VAL A 197 5.62 17.67 0.06
N ARG A 198 4.88 18.70 -0.36
CA ARG A 198 3.66 19.14 0.31
C ARG A 198 2.47 18.31 -0.19
N PRO A 199 1.64 17.72 0.69
CA PRO A 199 0.43 17.05 0.28
C PRO A 199 -0.61 18.05 -0.22
N LEU A 200 -1.42 17.63 -1.20
CA LEU A 200 -2.59 18.38 -1.66
C LEU A 200 -3.83 18.04 -0.86
N LEU A 201 -3.91 16.81 -0.34
CA LEU A 201 -4.99 16.33 0.51
C LEU A 201 -4.43 15.44 1.62
N ARG A 202 -5.11 15.44 2.76
CA ARG A 202 -4.91 14.54 3.89
C ARG A 202 -6.21 13.80 4.17
N ILE A 203 -6.20 12.49 3.97
CA ILE A 203 -7.34 11.61 4.22
C ILE A 203 -7.11 10.89 5.56
N LEU A 204 -7.91 11.19 6.57
CA LEU A 204 -7.86 10.52 7.88
C LEU A 204 -8.48 9.13 7.76
N VAL A 205 -7.76 8.11 8.26
CA VAL A 205 -8.15 6.71 8.12
C VAL A 205 -7.98 5.94 9.45
N GLY A 206 -8.79 4.90 9.62
CA GLY A 206 -8.69 3.91 10.68
C GLY A 206 -8.48 2.49 10.15
N PRO A 207 -8.17 1.52 11.03
CA PRO A 207 -7.97 0.12 10.64
C PRO A 207 -9.16 -0.51 9.91
N GLU A 208 -10.37 -0.03 10.17
CA GLU A 208 -11.62 -0.37 9.50
C GLU A 208 -11.64 -0.02 7.99
N ASP A 209 -10.89 1.00 7.60
CA ASP A 209 -10.81 1.45 6.21
C ASP A 209 -9.86 0.60 5.36
N PHE A 210 -9.08 -0.28 5.99
CA PHE A 210 -8.15 -1.17 5.29
C PHE A 210 -8.86 -2.47 4.87
N PRO A 211 -9.24 -2.64 3.58
CA PRO A 211 -10.09 -3.76 3.14
C PRO A 211 -9.41 -5.13 3.27
N LEU A 212 -8.09 -5.16 3.42
CA LEU A 212 -7.29 -6.38 3.48
C LEU A 212 -6.69 -6.62 4.87
N ARG A 213 -7.26 -6.01 5.93
CA ARG A 213 -6.82 -6.23 7.32
C ARG A 213 -6.80 -7.71 7.70
N HIS A 214 -7.84 -8.45 7.33
CA HIS A 214 -7.96 -9.90 7.57
C HIS A 214 -6.93 -10.76 6.82
N ALA A 215 -6.28 -10.21 5.79
CA ALA A 215 -5.31 -10.91 4.96
C ALA A 215 -3.86 -10.67 5.41
N VAL A 216 -3.63 -9.81 6.40
CA VAL A 216 -2.29 -9.54 6.95
C VAL A 216 -1.79 -10.74 7.73
N VAL A 217 -0.55 -11.14 7.45
CA VAL A 217 0.08 -12.32 8.04
C VAL A 217 1.13 -11.91 9.06
N HIS A 218 1.07 -12.49 10.26
CA HIS A 218 2.17 -12.41 11.20
C HIS A 218 3.39 -13.17 10.66
N ALA A 219 4.56 -12.53 10.62
CA ALA A 219 5.81 -13.17 10.20
C ALA A 219 7.03 -12.58 10.92
N THR A 220 7.95 -13.44 11.37
CA THR A 220 9.22 -13.02 11.97
C THR A 220 10.21 -12.54 10.92
N PRO A 221 11.26 -11.77 11.30
CA PRO A 221 12.33 -11.36 10.39
C PRO A 221 12.99 -12.53 9.64
N GLU A 222 13.15 -13.70 10.27
CA GLU A 222 13.67 -14.91 9.64
C GLU A 222 12.71 -15.43 8.56
N GLN A 223 11.40 -15.37 8.83
CA GLN A 223 10.36 -15.82 7.90
C GLN A 223 10.26 -14.90 6.68
N PHE A 224 10.64 -13.62 6.77
CA PHE A 224 10.67 -12.72 5.60
C PHE A 224 11.54 -13.25 4.46
N ARG A 225 12.61 -14.01 4.76
CA ARG A 225 13.45 -14.64 3.72
C ARG A 225 12.73 -15.72 2.90
N ARG A 226 11.66 -16.30 3.44
CA ARG A 226 10.83 -17.34 2.81
C ARG A 226 9.35 -16.93 2.78
N ILE A 227 9.09 -15.62 2.73
CA ILE A 227 7.77 -15.05 3.00
C ILE A 227 6.67 -15.61 2.12
N PHE A 228 6.94 -15.86 0.83
CA PHE A 228 5.92 -16.42 -0.06
C PHE A 228 5.46 -17.82 0.35
N ALA A 229 6.32 -18.65 0.93
CA ALA A 229 5.89 -19.96 1.44
C ALA A 229 4.94 -19.80 2.65
N HIS A 230 5.26 -18.86 3.53
CA HIS A 230 4.47 -18.53 4.71
C HIS A 230 3.12 -17.91 4.35
N LEU A 231 3.11 -16.95 3.43
CA LEU A 231 1.90 -16.33 2.88
C LEU A 231 0.97 -17.37 2.24
N ARG A 232 1.52 -18.31 1.45
CA ARG A 232 0.73 -19.40 0.85
C ARG A 232 0.12 -20.32 1.90
N ALA A 233 0.85 -20.63 2.97
CA ALA A 233 0.33 -21.43 4.08
C ALA A 233 -0.84 -20.72 4.79
N ALA A 234 -0.62 -19.46 5.19
CA ALA A 234 -1.64 -18.65 5.84
C ALA A 234 -2.90 -18.46 4.97
N LYS A 235 -2.74 -18.29 3.65
CA LYS A 235 -3.88 -18.18 2.74
C LYS A 235 -4.69 -19.48 2.67
N ARG A 236 -4.03 -20.65 2.63
CA ARG A 236 -4.73 -21.95 2.65
C ARG A 236 -5.52 -22.16 3.93
N GLU A 237 -4.94 -21.80 5.07
CA GLU A 237 -5.63 -21.87 6.37
C GLU A 237 -6.87 -20.98 6.39
N ARG A 238 -6.77 -19.72 5.94
CA ARG A 238 -7.94 -18.82 5.85
C ARG A 238 -9.06 -19.38 4.98
N VAL A 239 -8.72 -19.92 3.80
CA VAL A 239 -9.71 -20.51 2.88
C VAL A 239 -10.38 -21.74 3.50
N ALA A 240 -9.62 -22.57 4.22
CA ALA A 240 -10.17 -23.72 4.93
C ALA A 240 -11.15 -23.31 6.02
N THR A 241 -10.82 -22.30 6.83
CA THR A 241 -11.70 -21.79 7.91
C THR A 241 -12.98 -21.16 7.37
N MET A 242 -12.95 -20.50 6.20
CA MET A 242 -14.15 -19.91 5.58
C MET A 242 -15.10 -20.95 4.95
N SER A 243 -14.66 -22.19 4.79
CA SER A 243 -15.44 -23.27 4.16
C SER A 243 -16.13 -24.19 5.18
N LEU A 244 -15.98 -23.90 6.48
CA LEU A 244 -16.60 -24.59 7.61
C LEU A 244 -17.74 -23.75 8.18
#